data_AF-A0A2I0R670-F1
#
_entry.id   AF-A0A2I0R670-F1
#
_cell.length_a   1.000
_cell.length_b   1.000
_cell.length_c   1.000
_cell.angle_alpha   90.00
_cell.angle_beta   90.00
_cell.angle_gamma   90.00
#
_symmetry.space_group_name_H-M   'P 1'
#
loop_
_entity.id
_entity.type
_entity.pdbx_description
1 polymer ?
#
loop_
_entity_poly.entity_id
_entity_poly.type
_entity_poly.pdbx_seq_one_letter_code
_entity_poly.pdbx_strand_id
1 'polypeptide(L)'
;MIIKGNNYPDEDWENVVIGYSMGGQKARYALMKLEKEHMENGGMHHHTKLYIPFDSPQHGANIPLFTQATYKTFKNTNIIAALANLSLVDPASRDMGLYSIYNSNELSSSGLFSKDLIPHPDQAAVNYQNELKNNFQHAYTHSTDTRKTFPSFSRNIAVSMGSYKEDYNAKWGLHPGKKLFTQHAPSSFYVPVLGFQPGMVNRKLWASKYSSTSPQSSFSRNDFYVFLGIPIYIRKLYNFQKHYEWDMAQGGYKTMFYDGLTGGAVAILRSGGTVLGSQHYKDEMSFMPLVSALAINPEIWKNNDLYFNLQNEGLMFDSYLNLGLNIKSDIFGYPHLANPNNHFDITPFEAVYADDFNWDHIVMGNTLEDHLSGNDDQYYYHNLRDFLNDEVEGYIVPLQNKVIGQNHVQNSSYEYKAWYKSRDQVIIGNNNTPKTNPGDYIIEQTGNITVFGGQSVLIKPGFHSKAGSTFHAFIDGPSECYGDYAKSGSSDSSDDDNENTTKTHTEKPSISQDLQIKLIPNPNSGNFTFEVNQANPKGALYVYGLEGKLYYQQAVNQYQTKLDLSLKYGLYLVVYKTGTEIKTTKLIINQ
;
A
#
# COMPACT_ATOMS: atom_id res chain seq x y z
N MET A 1 -4.97 5.56 -18.98
CA MET A 1 -5.68 5.68 -20.27
C MET A 1 -5.68 4.29 -20.86
N ILE A 2 -6.84 3.67 -21.08
CA ILE A 2 -6.90 2.31 -21.67
C ILE A 2 -6.68 2.48 -23.17
N ILE A 3 -5.60 1.89 -23.69
CA ILE A 3 -5.33 1.85 -25.12
C ILE A 3 -6.27 0.80 -25.70
N LYS A 4 -7.34 1.24 -26.38
CA LYS A 4 -8.12 0.34 -27.24
C LYS A 4 -7.20 -0.12 -28.38
N GLY A 5 -7.07 -1.43 -28.58
CA GLY A 5 -6.28 -1.97 -29.68
C GLY A 5 -6.82 -1.49 -31.03
N ASN A 6 -5.93 -1.06 -31.93
CA ASN A 6 -6.27 -0.47 -33.23
C ASN A 6 -7.07 -1.41 -34.17
N ASN A 7 -7.19 -2.70 -33.86
CA ASN A 7 -7.84 -3.68 -34.75
C ASN A 7 -9.34 -3.85 -34.47
N TYR A 8 -9.86 -3.37 -33.33
CA TYR A 8 -11.26 -3.64 -32.94
C TYR A 8 -11.86 -2.48 -32.09
N PRO A 9 -12.32 -1.40 -32.72
CA PRO A 9 -12.77 -0.18 -32.03
C PRO A 9 -14.07 -0.33 -31.21
N ASP A 10 -14.86 -1.39 -31.46
CA ASP A 10 -16.19 -1.65 -30.87
C ASP A 10 -16.21 -2.74 -29.77
N GLU A 11 -15.06 -3.16 -29.25
CA GLU A 11 -14.97 -4.20 -28.22
C GLU A 11 -15.11 -3.63 -26.80
N ASP A 12 -16.12 -4.13 -26.07
CA ASP A 12 -16.32 -3.88 -24.64
C ASP A 12 -15.60 -4.95 -23.82
N TRP A 13 -14.29 -4.77 -23.68
CA TRP A 13 -13.43 -5.68 -22.92
C TRP A 13 -13.67 -5.59 -21.42
N GLU A 14 -13.69 -6.75 -20.77
CA GLU A 14 -13.65 -6.83 -19.32
C GLU A 14 -12.23 -6.57 -18.78
N ASN A 15 -12.09 -5.43 -18.12
CA ASN A 15 -10.83 -4.94 -17.58
C ASN A 15 -10.40 -5.72 -16.32
N VAL A 16 -9.10 -5.65 -16.05
CA VAL A 16 -8.51 -6.03 -14.77
C VAL A 16 -7.97 -4.78 -14.09
N VAL A 17 -8.27 -4.63 -12.81
CA VAL A 17 -7.76 -3.53 -11.99
C VAL A 17 -6.86 -4.09 -10.90
N ILE A 18 -5.57 -3.75 -10.99
CA ILE A 18 -4.57 -4.07 -9.96
C ILE A 18 -4.24 -2.78 -9.21
N GLY A 19 -4.33 -2.83 -7.88
CA GLY A 19 -3.98 -1.69 -7.04
C GLY A 19 -2.95 -2.08 -6.00
N TYR A 20 -1.80 -1.42 -6.01
CA TYR A 20 -0.73 -1.64 -5.04
C TYR A 20 -0.93 -0.78 -3.80
N SER A 21 -0.83 -1.39 -2.60
CA SER A 21 -0.92 -0.68 -1.32
C SER A 21 -2.19 0.18 -1.23
N MET A 22 -2.07 1.49 -0.94
CA MET A 22 -3.19 2.44 -0.97
C MET A 22 -3.99 2.40 -2.28
N GLY A 23 -3.32 2.12 -3.39
CA GLY A 23 -3.93 2.02 -4.71
C GLY A 23 -5.05 0.98 -4.76
N GLY A 24 -4.89 -0.15 -4.08
CA GLY A 24 -5.95 -1.17 -4.00
C GLY A 24 -7.17 -0.65 -3.26
N GLN A 25 -7.01 -0.02 -2.10
CA GLN A 25 -8.12 0.59 -1.37
C GLN A 25 -8.86 1.68 -2.16
N LYS A 26 -8.12 2.49 -2.93
CA LYS A 26 -8.70 3.50 -3.82
C LYS A 26 -9.46 2.86 -4.98
N ALA A 27 -8.89 1.81 -5.58
CA ALA A 27 -9.56 1.04 -6.63
C ALA A 27 -10.85 0.39 -6.10
N ARG A 28 -10.80 -0.26 -4.93
CA ARG A 28 -11.97 -0.80 -4.22
C ARG A 28 -13.07 0.25 -4.07
N TYR A 29 -12.71 1.41 -3.52
CA TYR A 29 -13.66 2.51 -3.33
C TYR A 29 -14.25 3.00 -4.65
N ALA A 30 -13.42 3.19 -5.68
CA ALA A 30 -13.86 3.66 -6.98
C ALA A 30 -14.81 2.67 -7.66
N LEU A 31 -14.49 1.37 -7.63
CA LEU A 31 -15.33 0.31 -8.17
C LEU A 31 -16.68 0.27 -7.45
N MET A 32 -16.70 0.19 -6.12
CA MET A 32 -17.96 0.19 -5.35
C MET A 32 -18.82 1.44 -5.60
N LYS A 33 -18.19 2.60 -5.76
CA LYS A 33 -18.90 3.83 -6.12
C LYS A 33 -19.52 3.73 -7.52
N LEU A 34 -18.79 3.22 -8.51
CA LEU A 34 -19.30 3.01 -9.86
C LEU A 34 -20.42 1.97 -9.89
N GLU A 35 -20.31 0.88 -9.12
CA GLU A 35 -21.37 -0.13 -8.98
C GLU A 35 -22.65 0.50 -8.40
N LYS A 36 -22.53 1.32 -7.35
CA LYS A 36 -23.66 2.06 -6.79
C LYS A 36 -24.25 3.04 -7.79
N GLU A 37 -23.44 3.88 -8.43
CA GLU A 37 -23.92 4.85 -9.42
C GLU A 37 -24.60 4.16 -10.62
N HIS A 38 -24.07 3.03 -11.07
CA HIS A 38 -24.67 2.20 -12.09
C HIS A 38 -26.05 1.70 -11.65
N MET A 39 -26.17 1.17 -10.43
CA MET A 39 -27.40 0.57 -9.92
C MET A 39 -28.49 1.56 -9.52
N GLU A 40 -28.12 2.75 -9.04
CA GLU A 40 -29.09 3.73 -8.52
C GLU A 40 -29.40 4.84 -9.51
N ASN A 41 -28.41 5.28 -10.29
CA ASN A 41 -28.51 6.44 -11.16
C ASN A 41 -28.44 6.08 -12.65
N GLY A 42 -28.30 4.79 -12.99
CA GLY A 42 -28.12 4.35 -14.37
C GLY A 42 -26.79 4.83 -14.97
N GLY A 43 -25.76 5.02 -14.12
CA GLY A 43 -24.39 5.31 -14.57
C GLY A 43 -23.82 4.19 -15.45
N MET A 44 -22.63 4.37 -16.02
CA MET A 44 -21.98 3.33 -16.82
C MET A 44 -21.52 2.16 -15.93
N HIS A 45 -21.65 0.93 -16.43
CA HIS A 45 -21.02 -0.22 -15.81
C HIS A 45 -19.49 -0.11 -15.97
N HIS A 46 -18.72 -0.50 -14.96
CA HIS A 46 -17.26 -0.29 -14.97
C HIS A 46 -16.48 -1.33 -15.77
N HIS A 47 -17.14 -2.41 -16.23
CA HIS A 47 -16.57 -3.50 -17.03
C HIS A 47 -15.23 -3.99 -16.48
N THR A 48 -15.22 -4.37 -15.20
CA THR A 48 -14.04 -4.95 -14.54
C THR A 48 -14.39 -6.37 -14.14
N LYS A 49 -13.75 -7.37 -14.78
CA LYS A 49 -13.92 -8.78 -14.40
C LYS A 49 -13.17 -9.16 -13.14
N LEU A 50 -12.03 -8.50 -12.88
CA LEU A 50 -11.10 -8.90 -11.82
C LEU A 50 -10.49 -7.68 -11.12
N TYR A 51 -10.60 -7.67 -9.80
CA TYR A 51 -9.96 -6.70 -8.92
C TYR A 51 -8.88 -7.40 -8.08
N ILE A 52 -7.65 -6.88 -8.13
CA ILE A 52 -6.47 -7.42 -7.46
C ILE A 52 -5.86 -6.36 -6.53
N PRO A 53 -6.25 -6.31 -5.25
CA PRO A 53 -5.47 -5.64 -4.22
C PRO A 53 -4.14 -6.36 -4.03
N PHE A 54 -3.06 -5.66 -4.36
CA PHE A 54 -1.71 -6.12 -4.15
C PHE A 54 -1.16 -5.45 -2.88
N ASP A 55 -0.97 -6.25 -1.84
CA ASP A 55 -0.48 -5.87 -0.52
C ASP A 55 -1.17 -4.62 0.05
N SER A 56 -2.49 -4.57 -0.12
CA SER A 56 -3.30 -3.39 0.17
C SER A 56 -3.79 -3.38 1.62
N PRO A 57 -3.70 -2.25 2.36
CA PRO A 57 -4.05 -2.22 3.79
C PRO A 57 -5.55 -2.25 4.07
N GLN A 58 -6.25 -3.35 3.80
CA GLN A 58 -7.72 -3.38 3.86
C GLN A 58 -8.26 -3.02 5.26
N HIS A 59 -7.55 -3.44 6.31
CA HIS A 59 -7.82 -3.07 7.72
C HIS A 59 -6.94 -1.91 8.22
N GLY A 60 -5.95 -1.50 7.44
CA GLY A 60 -4.97 -0.45 7.75
C GLY A 60 -3.52 -0.94 7.72
N ALA A 61 -2.60 0.00 7.53
CA ALA A 61 -1.15 -0.19 7.57
C ALA A 61 -0.60 0.13 8.96
N ASN A 62 0.50 -0.52 9.33
CA ASN A 62 1.19 -0.31 10.58
C ASN A 62 2.38 0.64 10.41
N ILE A 63 2.28 1.83 11.00
CA ILE A 63 3.44 2.70 11.21
C ILE A 63 3.80 2.63 12.70
N PRO A 64 4.94 2.04 13.08
CA PRO A 64 5.24 1.78 14.48
C PRO A 64 5.16 3.02 15.37
N LEU A 65 4.50 2.90 16.53
CA LEU A 65 4.25 4.04 17.42
C LEU A 65 5.53 4.65 17.98
N PHE A 66 6.57 3.84 18.22
CA PHE A 66 7.87 4.36 18.66
C PHE A 66 8.54 5.23 17.58
N THR A 67 8.32 4.90 16.29
CA THR A 67 8.79 5.69 15.16
C THR A 67 8.06 7.02 15.10
N GLN A 68 6.72 6.99 15.21
CA GLN A 68 5.92 8.21 15.26
C GLN A 68 6.32 9.11 16.43
N ALA A 69 6.59 8.54 17.61
CA ALA A 69 7.09 9.26 18.78
C ALA A 69 8.47 9.88 18.55
N THR A 70 9.36 9.16 17.84
CA THR A 70 10.69 9.66 17.48
C THR A 70 10.56 10.88 16.56
N TYR A 71 9.77 10.79 15.48
CA TYR A 71 9.56 11.90 14.56
C TYR A 71 8.98 13.12 15.27
N LYS A 72 7.91 12.91 16.07
CA LYS A 72 7.26 13.98 16.85
C LYS A 72 8.20 14.65 17.85
N THR A 73 9.11 13.88 18.46
CA THR A 73 10.08 14.40 19.44
C THR A 73 11.20 15.21 18.80
N PHE A 74 11.65 14.81 17.61
CA PHE A 74 12.82 15.39 16.97
C PHE A 74 12.51 16.33 15.80
N LYS A 75 11.25 16.48 15.38
CA LYS A 75 10.86 17.33 14.22
C LYS A 75 11.36 18.78 14.25
N ASN A 76 11.61 19.34 15.44
CA ASN A 76 12.10 20.73 15.57
C ASN A 76 13.63 20.83 15.61
N THR A 77 14.33 19.69 15.70
CA THR A 77 15.78 19.63 15.90
C THR A 77 16.50 18.77 14.86
N ASN A 78 15.78 17.95 14.13
CA ASN A 78 16.30 17.08 13.08
C ASN A 78 15.40 17.22 11.83
N ILE A 79 16.00 17.64 10.71
CA ILE A 79 15.29 17.89 9.46
C ILE A 79 14.65 16.63 8.87
N ILE A 80 15.31 15.48 8.99
CA ILE A 80 14.79 14.20 8.50
C ILE A 80 13.59 13.79 9.34
N ALA A 81 13.67 13.94 10.66
CA ALA A 81 12.54 13.73 11.55
C ALA A 81 11.37 14.69 11.22
N ALA A 82 11.67 15.94 10.85
CA ALA A 82 10.66 16.91 10.45
C ALA A 82 9.91 16.48 9.19
N LEU A 83 10.62 16.02 8.16
CA LEU A 83 10.04 15.55 6.91
C LEU A 83 9.21 14.28 7.12
N ALA A 84 9.76 13.31 7.85
CA ALA A 84 9.05 12.08 8.16
C ALA A 84 7.78 12.36 8.99
N ASN A 85 7.84 13.34 9.91
CA ASN A 85 6.67 13.81 10.65
C ASN A 85 5.61 14.49 9.77
N LEU A 86 6.00 15.18 8.70
CA LEU A 86 5.04 15.77 7.75
C LEU A 86 4.33 14.68 6.96
N SER A 87 5.03 13.61 6.59
CA SER A 87 4.42 12.44 5.96
C SER A 87 3.40 11.76 6.88
N LEU A 88 3.65 11.65 8.20
CA LEU A 88 2.68 11.05 9.13
C LEU A 88 1.31 11.74 9.18
N VAL A 89 1.24 13.02 8.81
CA VAL A 89 0.00 13.82 8.85
C VAL A 89 -0.57 14.10 7.46
N ASP A 90 0.01 13.49 6.42
CA ASP A 90 -0.53 13.58 5.07
C ASP A 90 -1.83 12.77 4.93
N PRO A 91 -2.65 13.03 3.90
CA PRO A 91 -3.91 12.32 3.72
C PRO A 91 -3.74 10.79 3.63
N ALA A 92 -2.70 10.32 2.94
CA ALA A 92 -2.46 8.89 2.76
C ALA A 92 -2.23 8.16 4.09
N SER A 93 -1.35 8.71 4.94
CA SER A 93 -1.03 8.13 6.25
C SER A 93 -2.22 8.20 7.21
N ARG A 94 -3.03 9.25 7.12
CA ARG A 94 -4.25 9.41 7.92
C ARG A 94 -5.36 8.45 7.51
N ASP A 95 -5.55 8.24 6.21
CA ASP A 95 -6.62 7.37 5.68
C ASP A 95 -6.34 5.89 5.91
N MET A 96 -5.07 5.50 6.11
CA MET A 96 -4.66 4.09 6.15
C MET A 96 -4.00 3.64 7.46
N GLY A 97 -3.60 4.56 8.34
CA GLY A 97 -2.88 4.19 9.56
C GLY A 97 -3.78 3.50 10.59
N LEU A 98 -3.34 2.33 11.10
CA LEU A 98 -4.00 1.62 12.20
C LEU A 98 -4.01 2.43 13.51
N TYR A 99 -2.89 3.12 13.79
CA TYR A 99 -2.73 3.93 14.98
C TYR A 99 -1.97 5.21 14.68
N SER A 100 -2.38 6.32 15.31
CA SER A 100 -1.72 7.61 15.18
C SER A 100 -1.38 8.23 16.54
N ILE A 101 -0.15 8.74 16.67
CA ILE A 101 0.27 9.53 17.84
C ILE A 101 -0.34 10.93 17.88
N TYR A 102 -0.95 11.36 16.77
CA TYR A 102 -1.65 12.64 16.67
C TYR A 102 -3.14 12.50 17.00
N ASN A 103 -3.71 11.32 16.78
CA ASN A 103 -5.09 10.99 17.14
C ASN A 103 -5.07 10.02 18.33
N SER A 104 -4.86 10.59 19.52
CA SER A 104 -4.76 9.82 20.74
C SER A 104 -5.42 10.52 21.92
N ASN A 105 -6.06 9.75 22.79
CA ASN A 105 -6.57 10.25 24.06
C ASN A 105 -5.43 10.28 25.09
N GLU A 106 -5.21 11.44 25.70
CA GLU A 106 -4.23 11.60 26.78
C GLU A 106 -4.83 11.16 28.12
N LEU A 107 -4.11 10.29 28.85
CA LEU A 107 -4.53 9.81 30.16
C LEU A 107 -4.15 10.79 31.26
N SER A 108 -4.87 10.73 32.38
CA SER A 108 -4.62 11.57 33.56
C SER A 108 -3.24 11.36 34.20
N SER A 109 -2.59 10.22 33.96
CA SER A 109 -1.21 9.94 34.37
C SER A 109 -0.16 10.68 33.54
N SER A 110 -0.57 11.33 32.44
CA SER A 110 0.34 12.13 31.63
C SER A 110 0.82 13.36 32.38
N GLY A 111 2.07 13.73 32.13
CA GLY A 111 2.70 14.91 32.70
C GLY A 111 3.46 15.71 31.64
N LEU A 112 4.24 16.68 32.12
CA LEU A 112 5.03 17.55 31.24
C LEU A 112 6.04 16.76 30.39
N PHE A 113 6.67 15.75 30.99
CA PHE A 113 7.74 14.97 30.37
C PHE A 113 7.32 13.54 29.97
N SER A 114 6.16 13.04 30.44
CA SER A 114 5.63 11.72 30.09
C SER A 114 4.27 11.86 29.46
N LYS A 115 4.02 11.19 28.35
CA LYS A 115 2.72 11.14 27.68
C LYS A 115 2.25 9.70 27.67
N ASP A 116 1.14 9.46 28.35
CA ASP A 116 0.47 8.17 28.43
C ASP A 116 -0.78 8.27 27.56
N LEU A 117 -0.77 7.55 26.44
CA LEU A 117 -1.70 7.77 25.35
C LEU A 117 -2.49 6.50 25.00
N ILE A 118 -3.74 6.68 24.61
CA ILE A 118 -4.52 5.66 23.90
C ILE A 118 -4.58 6.07 22.43
N PRO A 119 -3.77 5.48 21.53
CA PRO A 119 -3.79 5.85 20.13
C PRO A 119 -4.96 5.17 19.42
N HIS A 120 -5.50 5.87 18.43
CA HIS A 120 -6.59 5.38 17.58
C HIS A 120 -6.29 5.71 16.10
N PRO A 121 -6.97 5.05 15.14
CA PRO A 121 -6.94 5.48 13.75
C PRO A 121 -7.34 6.96 13.62
N ASP A 122 -6.91 7.62 12.54
CA ASP A 122 -7.40 8.95 12.22
C ASP A 122 -8.92 8.92 11.95
N GLN A 123 -9.60 10.02 12.21
CA GLN A 123 -11.02 10.16 11.86
C GLN A 123 -11.26 9.95 10.37
N ALA A 124 -10.30 10.29 9.50
CA ALA A 124 -10.40 10.05 8.07
C ALA A 124 -10.46 8.55 7.73
N ALA A 125 -9.60 7.72 8.33
CA ALA A 125 -9.67 6.26 8.20
C ALA A 125 -11.01 5.68 8.72
N VAL A 126 -11.48 6.18 9.87
CA VAL A 126 -12.79 5.78 10.44
C VAL A 126 -13.93 6.13 9.48
N ASN A 127 -13.92 7.35 8.93
CA ASN A 127 -14.93 7.82 7.98
C ASN A 127 -14.92 6.97 6.70
N TYR A 128 -13.74 6.70 6.15
CA TYR A 128 -13.58 5.85 4.97
C TYR A 128 -14.16 4.44 5.19
N GLN A 129 -13.85 3.81 6.32
CA GLN A 129 -14.38 2.48 6.66
C GLN A 129 -15.90 2.50 6.88
N ASN A 130 -16.43 3.57 7.48
CA ASN A 130 -17.88 3.75 7.65
C ASN A 130 -18.57 3.97 6.30
N GLU A 131 -17.95 4.70 5.38
CA GLU A 131 -18.47 4.95 4.05
C GLU A 131 -18.55 3.65 3.24
N LEU A 132 -17.50 2.82 3.26
CA LEU A 132 -17.53 1.48 2.66
C LEU A 132 -18.66 0.61 3.21
N LYS A 133 -18.89 0.65 4.52
CA LYS A 133 -19.90 -0.17 5.19
C LYS A 133 -21.32 0.30 4.92
N ASN A 134 -21.56 1.61 4.85
CA ASN A 134 -22.90 2.17 4.91
C ASN A 134 -23.35 2.84 3.61
N ASN A 135 -22.41 3.39 2.82
CA ASN A 135 -22.75 4.30 1.73
C ASN A 135 -22.66 3.67 0.35
N PHE A 136 -21.94 2.56 0.15
CA PHE A 136 -21.81 1.91 -1.15
C PHE A 136 -22.61 0.62 -1.31
N GLN A 137 -23.57 0.38 -0.42
CA GLN A 137 -24.48 -0.76 -0.55
C GLN A 137 -25.45 -0.54 -1.72
N HIS A 138 -25.62 -1.57 -2.55
CA HIS A 138 -26.60 -1.67 -3.63
C HIS A 138 -27.27 -3.06 -3.60
N ALA A 139 -28.22 -3.31 -4.49
CA ALA A 139 -29.06 -4.53 -4.47
C ALA A 139 -28.30 -5.87 -4.58
N TYR A 140 -27.05 -5.84 -5.04
CA TYR A 140 -26.19 -7.02 -5.19
C TYR A 140 -25.05 -7.07 -4.17
N THR A 141 -24.95 -6.06 -3.29
CA THR A 141 -24.00 -6.08 -2.20
C THR A 141 -24.40 -7.15 -1.19
N HIS A 142 -23.48 -8.06 -0.91
CA HIS A 142 -23.66 -9.04 0.17
C HIS A 142 -23.69 -8.32 1.51
N SER A 143 -24.71 -8.54 2.35
CA SER A 143 -24.85 -7.80 3.62
C SER A 143 -24.35 -8.56 4.86
N THR A 144 -24.15 -9.87 4.73
CA THR A 144 -23.89 -10.78 5.86
C THR A 144 -22.42 -11.13 6.07
N ASP A 145 -21.59 -10.99 5.03
CA ASP A 145 -20.21 -11.47 5.02
C ASP A 145 -19.20 -10.35 4.75
N THR A 146 -17.93 -10.71 4.56
CA THR A 146 -16.84 -9.72 4.36
C THR A 146 -16.90 -9.00 3.01
N ARG A 147 -17.62 -9.53 2.00
CA ARG A 147 -17.77 -8.90 0.68
C ARG A 147 -18.58 -7.61 0.73
N LYS A 148 -19.30 -7.32 1.81
CA LYS A 148 -20.12 -6.10 1.98
C LYS A 148 -19.36 -4.79 1.80
N THR A 149 -18.03 -4.83 1.93
CA THR A 149 -17.14 -3.68 1.75
C THR A 149 -16.23 -3.82 0.52
N PHE A 150 -16.60 -4.67 -0.43
CA PHE A 150 -15.84 -4.97 -1.65
C PHE A 150 -16.74 -4.90 -2.89
N PRO A 151 -16.15 -4.71 -4.09
CA PRO A 151 -16.92 -4.69 -5.33
C PRO A 151 -17.60 -6.04 -5.55
N SER A 152 -18.86 -6.01 -5.99
CA SER A 152 -19.71 -7.19 -6.18
C SER A 152 -19.80 -7.65 -7.64
N PHE A 153 -19.41 -6.82 -8.60
CA PHE A 153 -19.50 -7.14 -10.03
C PHE A 153 -18.20 -7.75 -10.57
N SER A 154 -17.09 -7.55 -9.86
CA SER A 154 -15.81 -8.19 -10.16
C SER A 154 -15.56 -9.43 -9.31
N ARG A 155 -14.82 -10.38 -9.86
CA ARG A 155 -14.08 -11.38 -9.09
C ARG A 155 -13.00 -10.66 -8.27
N ASN A 156 -12.79 -11.07 -7.02
CA ASN A 156 -11.82 -10.42 -6.14
C ASN A 156 -10.74 -11.41 -5.68
N ILE A 157 -9.46 -11.11 -5.90
CA ILE A 157 -8.34 -11.93 -5.42
C ILE A 157 -7.30 -11.05 -4.73
N ALA A 158 -6.58 -11.56 -3.73
CA ALA A 158 -5.59 -10.75 -3.03
C ALA A 158 -4.20 -11.36 -3.08
N VAL A 159 -3.20 -10.47 -3.12
CA VAL A 159 -1.79 -10.82 -2.97
C VAL A 159 -1.28 -10.16 -1.70
N SER A 160 -0.65 -10.91 -0.82
CA SER A 160 0.12 -10.35 0.30
C SER A 160 1.61 -10.55 0.09
N MET A 161 2.38 -9.58 0.57
CA MET A 161 3.84 -9.64 0.66
C MET A 161 4.35 -10.24 1.98
N GLY A 162 3.44 -10.64 2.86
CA GLY A 162 3.80 -11.38 4.06
C GLY A 162 3.88 -12.86 3.80
N SER A 163 4.86 -13.51 4.43
CA SER A 163 4.94 -14.96 4.50
C SER A 163 3.70 -15.53 5.16
N TYR A 164 3.20 -16.71 4.77
CA TYR A 164 2.15 -17.44 5.51
C TYR A 164 2.70 -18.31 6.67
N LYS A 165 4.03 -18.50 6.73
CA LYS A 165 4.69 -19.49 7.62
C LYS A 165 5.49 -18.91 8.78
N GLU A 166 5.88 -17.64 8.70
CA GLU A 166 6.86 -17.07 9.62
C GLU A 166 6.30 -16.66 11.00
N ASP A 167 6.85 -17.27 12.05
CA ASP A 167 6.83 -16.74 13.42
C ASP A 167 7.95 -15.70 13.58
N TYR A 168 7.55 -14.43 13.77
CA TYR A 168 8.47 -13.29 13.88
C TYR A 168 9.35 -13.32 15.13
N ASN A 169 8.90 -13.96 16.21
CA ASN A 169 9.74 -14.12 17.39
C ASN A 169 10.85 -15.14 17.11
N ALA A 170 10.51 -16.28 16.53
CA ALA A 170 11.49 -17.30 16.19
C ALA A 170 12.50 -16.81 15.13
N LYS A 171 12.03 -16.12 14.09
CA LYS A 171 12.86 -15.66 12.98
C LYS A 171 13.69 -14.41 13.32
N TRP A 172 13.04 -13.37 13.81
CA TRP A 172 13.64 -12.03 13.98
C TRP A 172 13.95 -11.66 15.43
N GLY A 173 13.55 -12.53 16.37
CA GLY A 173 13.64 -12.25 17.80
C GLY A 173 12.71 -11.13 18.24
N LEU A 174 11.63 -10.85 17.50
CA LEU A 174 10.67 -9.78 17.82
C LEU A 174 9.51 -10.32 18.64
N HIS A 175 9.29 -9.78 19.84
CA HIS A 175 8.18 -10.16 20.72
C HIS A 175 7.64 -8.96 21.51
N PRO A 176 6.37 -8.99 21.96
CA PRO A 176 5.73 -7.86 22.64
C PRO A 176 6.57 -7.23 23.75
N GLY A 177 6.72 -5.91 23.68
CA GLY A 177 7.46 -5.11 24.67
C GLY A 177 8.98 -5.30 24.64
N LYS A 178 9.52 -6.01 23.66
CA LYS A 178 10.96 -6.14 23.48
C LYS A 178 11.61 -4.76 23.36
N LYS A 179 12.73 -4.58 24.06
CA LYS A 179 13.58 -3.41 23.86
C LYS A 179 14.23 -3.54 22.48
N LEU A 180 14.03 -2.54 21.63
CA LEU A 180 14.47 -2.56 20.24
C LEU A 180 15.83 -1.88 20.06
N PHE A 181 16.00 -0.74 20.73
CA PHE A 181 17.19 0.09 20.60
C PHE A 181 17.56 0.71 21.95
N THR A 182 18.87 0.84 22.20
CA THR A 182 19.42 1.60 23.33
C THR A 182 20.60 2.44 22.89
N GLN A 183 20.62 3.70 23.30
CA GLN A 183 21.76 4.58 23.15
C GLN A 183 22.13 5.18 24.50
N HIS A 184 23.40 4.99 24.87
CA HIS A 184 24.06 5.65 25.99
C HIS A 184 25.35 6.25 25.42
N ALA A 185 25.33 7.54 25.11
CA ALA A 185 26.41 8.16 24.35
C ALA A 185 26.67 9.61 24.79
N PRO A 186 27.89 10.13 24.60
CA PRO A 186 28.11 11.57 24.59
C PRO A 186 27.21 12.24 23.54
N SER A 187 26.70 13.43 23.85
CA SER A 187 25.95 14.21 22.86
C SER A 187 26.88 14.69 21.75
N SER A 188 26.48 14.53 20.48
CA SER A 188 27.15 15.17 19.33
C SER A 188 26.83 16.65 19.20
N PHE A 189 25.88 17.16 19.98
CA PHE A 189 25.49 18.57 19.99
C PHE A 189 26.54 19.42 20.72
N TYR A 190 27.48 19.98 19.96
CA TYR A 190 28.53 20.87 20.43
C TYR A 190 28.52 22.16 19.62
N VAL A 191 28.09 23.26 20.24
CA VAL A 191 28.08 24.60 19.62
C VAL A 191 28.69 25.60 20.61
N PRO A 192 30.03 25.70 20.68
CA PRO A 192 30.72 26.51 21.70
C PRO A 192 30.40 28.00 21.60
N VAL A 193 30.14 28.52 20.39
CA VAL A 193 29.72 29.92 20.15
C VAL A 193 28.38 30.27 20.81
N LEU A 194 27.49 29.28 21.00
CA LEU A 194 26.21 29.47 21.68
C LEU A 194 26.26 29.04 23.15
N GLY A 195 27.42 28.61 23.67
CA GLY A 195 27.58 28.21 25.07
C GLY A 195 27.23 26.75 25.40
N PHE A 196 26.97 25.90 24.40
CA PHE A 196 26.69 24.47 24.61
C PHE A 196 27.98 23.65 24.71
N GLN A 197 28.14 22.90 25.81
CA GLN A 197 29.20 21.91 26.03
C GLN A 197 28.67 20.46 25.88
N PRO A 198 29.57 19.48 25.63
CA PRO A 198 29.16 18.08 25.48
C PRO A 198 28.48 17.56 26.75
N GLY A 199 27.34 16.91 26.59
CA GLY A 199 26.63 16.22 27.65
C GLY A 199 26.42 14.74 27.32
N MET A 200 25.34 14.14 27.84
CA MET A 200 25.04 12.71 27.71
C MET A 200 23.63 12.51 27.19
N VAL A 201 23.44 11.54 26.30
CA VAL A 201 22.12 11.14 25.79
C VAL A 201 21.82 9.70 26.19
N ASN A 202 20.61 9.48 26.70
CA ASN A 202 20.08 8.17 27.07
C ASN A 202 18.71 7.97 26.40
N ARG A 203 18.68 7.13 25.36
CA ARG A 203 17.51 6.96 24.51
C ARG A 203 17.18 5.49 24.30
N LYS A 204 15.90 5.16 24.28
CA LYS A 204 15.41 3.79 24.20
C LYS A 204 14.13 3.67 23.38
N LEU A 205 14.02 2.59 22.62
CA LEU A 205 12.81 2.19 21.88
C LEU A 205 12.35 0.81 22.34
N TRP A 206 11.04 0.58 22.31
CA TRP A 206 10.42 -0.71 22.60
C TRP A 206 9.35 -1.03 21.56
N ALA A 207 9.21 -2.32 21.26
CA ALA A 207 8.15 -2.85 20.44
C ALA A 207 6.80 -2.65 21.14
N SER A 208 5.75 -2.49 20.35
CA SER A 208 4.39 -2.43 20.87
C SER A 208 4.07 -3.62 21.77
N LYS A 209 3.24 -3.36 22.78
CA LYS A 209 2.77 -4.36 23.74
C LYS A 209 1.36 -4.01 24.15
N TYR A 210 0.45 -4.95 23.91
CA TYR A 210 -0.94 -4.77 24.27
C TYR A 210 -1.08 -4.72 25.79
N SER A 211 -1.88 -3.76 26.24
CA SER A 211 -2.31 -3.65 27.62
C SER A 211 -3.61 -2.88 27.66
N SER A 212 -4.60 -3.39 28.40
CA SER A 212 -5.90 -2.75 28.57
C SER A 212 -5.95 -1.81 29.79
N THR A 213 -5.01 -1.96 30.72
CA THR A 213 -5.05 -1.33 32.05
C THR A 213 -3.85 -0.45 32.36
N SER A 214 -2.71 -0.64 31.69
CA SER A 214 -1.47 0.07 32.01
C SER A 214 -0.70 0.48 30.75
N PRO A 215 -0.38 1.77 30.58
CA PRO A 215 0.49 2.25 29.49
C PRO A 215 1.84 1.54 29.46
N GLN A 216 2.20 1.00 28.30
CA GLN A 216 3.49 0.35 28.05
C GLN A 216 4.45 1.31 27.36
N SER A 217 5.71 1.31 27.77
CA SER A 217 6.73 2.18 27.17
C SER A 217 7.00 1.81 25.72
N SER A 218 7.15 2.84 24.88
CA SER A 218 7.45 2.71 23.46
C SER A 218 8.63 3.57 23.04
N PHE A 219 8.76 4.79 23.61
CA PHE A 219 9.89 5.68 23.36
C PHE A 219 10.33 6.41 24.63
N SER A 220 11.64 6.51 24.86
CA SER A 220 12.22 7.31 25.94
C SER A 220 13.44 8.10 25.47
N ARG A 221 13.49 9.37 25.88
CA ARG A 221 14.60 10.30 25.68
C ARG A 221 14.92 10.99 26.99
N ASN A 222 16.15 10.84 27.46
CA ASN A 222 16.72 11.57 28.58
C ASN A 222 18.07 12.13 28.15
N ASP A 223 18.08 13.38 27.73
CA ASP A 223 19.30 14.06 27.31
C ASP A 223 19.71 15.07 28.39
N PHE A 224 21.01 15.17 28.62
CA PHE A 224 21.66 16.13 29.50
C PHE A 224 22.64 16.96 28.68
N TYR A 225 22.63 18.27 28.87
CA TYR A 225 23.54 19.22 28.27
C TYR A 225 24.03 20.21 29.31
N VAL A 226 25.16 20.85 29.06
CA VAL A 226 25.62 22.01 29.83
C VAL A 226 25.56 23.24 28.92
N PHE A 227 24.82 24.26 29.32
CA PHE A 227 24.66 25.51 28.57
C PHE A 227 25.09 26.68 29.44
N LEU A 228 26.18 27.35 29.06
CA LEU A 228 26.78 28.46 29.84
C LEU A 228 27.00 28.10 31.32
N GLY A 229 27.44 26.85 31.58
CA GLY A 229 27.64 26.33 32.95
C GLY A 229 26.36 25.88 33.67
N ILE A 230 25.18 26.05 33.06
CA ILE A 230 23.89 25.62 33.61
C ILE A 230 23.55 24.23 33.08
N PRO A 231 23.25 23.24 33.95
CA PRO A 231 22.79 21.93 33.52
C PRO A 231 21.37 21.99 32.95
N ILE A 232 21.19 21.50 31.72
CA ILE A 232 19.91 21.37 31.03
C ILE A 232 19.55 19.89 30.92
N TYR A 233 18.35 19.53 31.35
CA TYR A 233 17.79 18.19 31.21
C TYR A 233 16.57 18.21 30.28
N ILE A 234 16.62 17.43 29.21
CA ILE A 234 15.50 17.22 28.30
C ILE A 234 14.99 15.81 28.50
N ARG A 235 13.74 15.68 28.96
CA ARG A 235 13.09 14.40 29.19
C ARG A 235 11.82 14.28 28.36
N LYS A 236 11.67 13.15 27.68
CA LYS A 236 10.45 12.78 26.97
C LYS A 236 10.21 11.28 27.05
N LEU A 237 9.05 10.88 27.53
CA LEU A 237 8.60 9.49 27.58
C LEU A 237 7.24 9.41 26.87
N TYR A 238 7.09 8.42 25.99
CA TYR A 238 5.80 8.05 25.39
C TYR A 238 5.48 6.61 25.75
N ASN A 239 4.31 6.45 26.39
CA ASN A 239 3.73 5.17 26.73
C ASN A 239 2.36 5.04 26.08
N PHE A 240 2.00 3.83 25.64
CA PHE A 240 0.74 3.57 24.94
C PHE A 240 -0.01 2.40 25.56
N GLN A 241 -1.35 2.43 25.52
CA GLN A 241 -2.22 1.29 25.87
C GLN A 241 -3.34 1.12 24.83
N LYS A 242 -4.00 -0.04 24.82
CA LYS A 242 -5.05 -0.44 23.85
C LYS A 242 -4.64 -0.29 22.38
N HIS A 243 -3.36 -0.54 22.10
CA HIS A 243 -2.85 -0.70 20.76
C HIS A 243 -2.33 -2.13 20.61
N TYR A 244 -2.57 -2.71 19.44
CA TYR A 244 -2.12 -4.06 19.12
C TYR A 244 -0.64 -4.08 18.75
N GLU A 245 -0.06 -5.28 18.85
CA GLU A 245 1.35 -5.58 18.63
C GLU A 245 1.74 -5.70 17.14
N TRP A 246 1.13 -4.87 16.28
CA TRP A 246 1.26 -4.95 14.81
C TRP A 246 2.68 -4.90 14.28
N ASP A 247 3.61 -4.26 14.99
CA ASP A 247 5.04 -4.19 14.62
C ASP A 247 5.69 -5.56 14.44
N MET A 248 5.07 -6.61 15.00
CA MET A 248 5.59 -7.99 15.04
C MET A 248 4.60 -8.99 14.46
N ALA A 249 3.53 -8.52 13.82
CA ALA A 249 2.61 -9.38 13.12
C ALA A 249 3.23 -9.87 11.80
N GLN A 250 2.91 -11.09 11.41
CA GLN A 250 3.24 -11.62 10.08
C GLN A 250 2.77 -10.66 8.97
N GLY A 251 3.63 -10.33 8.00
CA GLY A 251 3.26 -9.34 6.97
C GLY A 251 4.41 -8.80 6.11
N GLY A 252 4.08 -8.02 5.08
CA GLY A 252 5.07 -7.27 4.31
C GLY A 252 5.78 -6.25 5.20
N TYR A 253 7.08 -6.07 5.02
CA TYR A 253 7.88 -5.18 5.86
C TYR A 253 8.20 -3.85 5.19
N LYS A 254 8.67 -2.87 5.98
CA LYS A 254 9.27 -1.65 5.44
C LYS A 254 10.37 -1.10 6.36
N THR A 255 11.62 -1.30 5.97
CA THR A 255 12.81 -0.93 6.77
C THR A 255 12.93 0.58 7.03
N MET A 256 12.32 1.41 6.17
CA MET A 256 12.45 2.87 6.22
C MET A 256 11.96 3.50 7.54
N PHE A 257 11.03 2.86 8.26
CA PHE A 257 10.49 3.40 9.51
C PHE A 257 11.39 3.14 10.71
N TYR A 258 12.29 2.16 10.61
CA TYR A 258 13.11 1.73 11.73
C TYR A 258 14.60 1.99 11.47
N ASP A 259 15.20 1.27 10.52
CA ASP A 259 16.66 1.25 10.27
C ASP A 259 17.08 2.05 9.04
N GLY A 260 16.12 2.49 8.22
CA GLY A 260 16.41 3.26 7.01
C GLY A 260 17.38 4.42 7.29
N LEU A 261 18.54 4.40 6.63
CA LEU A 261 19.55 5.47 6.75
C LEU A 261 18.93 6.85 6.44
N THR A 262 17.91 6.86 5.57
CA THR A 262 17.13 8.03 5.17
C THR A 262 15.84 8.18 6.02
N GLY A 263 15.98 8.19 7.34
CA GLY A 263 14.92 8.66 8.24
C GLY A 263 14.24 7.65 9.15
N GLY A 264 14.77 6.44 9.27
CA GLY A 264 14.37 5.49 10.29
C GLY A 264 14.58 6.03 11.71
N ALA A 265 13.76 5.55 12.65
CA ALA A 265 13.83 5.97 14.05
C ALA A 265 15.23 5.80 14.64
N VAL A 266 15.92 4.68 14.36
CA VAL A 266 17.28 4.42 14.87
C VAL A 266 18.30 5.39 14.28
N ALA A 267 18.22 5.69 12.99
CA ALA A 267 19.10 6.66 12.33
C ALA A 267 18.97 8.06 12.96
N ILE A 268 17.73 8.52 13.20
CA ILE A 268 17.46 9.81 13.87
C ILE A 268 18.00 9.84 15.29
N LEU A 269 17.87 8.74 16.04
CA LEU A 269 18.42 8.64 17.39
C LEU A 269 19.94 8.67 17.38
N ARG A 270 20.59 7.95 16.47
CA ARG A 270 22.05 7.92 16.31
C ARG A 270 22.62 9.29 15.94
N SER A 271 21.96 10.04 15.06
CA SER A 271 22.45 11.35 14.60
C SER A 271 22.55 12.40 15.73
N GLY A 272 21.65 12.32 16.73
CA GLY A 272 21.68 13.20 17.89
C GLY A 272 22.67 12.79 19.00
N GLY A 273 23.52 11.79 18.75
CA GLY A 273 24.64 11.36 19.60
C GLY A 273 25.89 11.12 18.74
N THR A 274 26.97 10.60 19.32
CA THR A 274 28.21 10.23 18.58
C THR A 274 28.04 8.97 17.70
N VAL A 275 26.86 8.76 17.10
CA VAL A 275 26.47 7.59 16.27
C VAL A 275 26.41 6.25 17.03
N LEU A 276 26.87 6.21 18.28
CA LEU A 276 26.82 5.02 19.15
C LEU A 276 25.38 4.61 19.50
N GLY A 277 25.11 3.31 19.55
CA GLY A 277 23.83 2.73 19.98
C GLY A 277 23.67 1.26 19.59
N SER A 278 23.07 0.46 20.46
CA SER A 278 22.88 -0.98 20.30
C SER A 278 21.44 -1.32 19.88
N GLN A 279 21.35 -2.11 18.81
CA GLN A 279 20.12 -2.71 18.31
C GLN A 279 19.96 -4.11 18.91
N HIS A 280 18.72 -4.51 19.21
CA HIS A 280 18.43 -5.72 20.00
C HIS A 280 17.61 -6.77 19.24
N TYR A 281 17.34 -6.54 17.96
CA TYR A 281 16.62 -7.45 17.07
C TYR A 281 17.38 -7.53 15.73
N LYS A 282 17.04 -8.48 14.86
CA LYS A 282 17.88 -8.78 13.71
C LYS A 282 17.53 -7.94 12.48
N ASP A 283 16.29 -8.01 12.00
CA ASP A 283 15.99 -7.52 10.65
C ASP A 283 14.73 -6.64 10.57
N GLU A 284 13.59 -7.19 10.17
CA GLU A 284 12.48 -6.39 9.64
C GLU A 284 11.28 -6.35 10.58
N MET A 285 10.55 -5.23 10.54
CA MET A 285 9.29 -5.05 11.26
C MET A 285 8.13 -4.96 10.27
N SER A 286 6.99 -5.47 10.70
CA SER A 286 5.79 -5.51 9.89
C SER A 286 5.25 -4.11 9.64
N PHE A 287 5.05 -3.81 8.37
CA PHE A 287 4.36 -2.61 7.90
C PHE A 287 2.97 -2.95 7.40
N MET A 288 2.84 -4.06 6.67
CA MET A 288 1.59 -4.55 6.10
C MET A 288 1.23 -5.91 6.69
N PRO A 289 0.48 -5.98 7.80
CA PRO A 289 0.07 -7.26 8.37
C PRO A 289 -0.66 -8.13 7.34
N LEU A 290 -0.33 -9.41 7.25
CA LEU A 290 -0.91 -10.42 6.35
C LEU A 290 -2.44 -10.43 6.46
N VAL A 291 -2.97 -10.41 7.69
CA VAL A 291 -4.41 -10.36 7.96
C VAL A 291 -5.07 -9.08 7.44
N SER A 292 -4.34 -7.96 7.35
CA SER A 292 -4.81 -6.71 6.77
C SER A 292 -4.78 -6.76 5.25
N ALA A 293 -3.70 -7.28 4.66
CA ALA A 293 -3.56 -7.45 3.21
C ALA A 293 -4.66 -8.35 2.62
N LEU A 294 -4.96 -9.46 3.30
CA LEU A 294 -5.95 -10.45 2.89
C LEU A 294 -7.35 -10.21 3.46
N ALA A 295 -7.59 -9.05 4.09
CA ALA A 295 -8.86 -8.67 4.70
C ALA A 295 -9.49 -9.78 5.56
N ILE A 296 -8.67 -10.53 6.29
CA ILE A 296 -9.15 -11.62 7.14
C ILE A 296 -10.12 -11.06 8.18
N ASN A 297 -11.25 -11.72 8.37
CA ASN A 297 -12.28 -11.29 9.29
C ASN A 297 -11.69 -11.12 10.72
N PRO A 298 -11.75 -9.89 11.29
CA PRO A 298 -11.31 -9.60 12.67
C PRO A 298 -11.86 -10.54 13.73
N GLU A 299 -13.02 -11.13 13.47
CA GLU A 299 -13.65 -12.04 14.41
C GLU A 299 -13.04 -13.45 14.43
N ILE A 300 -12.25 -13.83 13.41
CA ILE A 300 -11.62 -15.16 13.30
C ILE A 300 -10.24 -15.16 13.94
N TRP A 301 -9.41 -14.16 13.65
CA TRP A 301 -8.11 -13.98 14.30
C TRP A 301 -8.22 -13.31 15.69
N LYS A 302 -9.37 -13.46 16.36
CA LYS A 302 -9.62 -12.90 17.69
C LYS A 302 -8.49 -13.28 18.65
N ASN A 303 -8.08 -12.28 19.44
CA ASN A 303 -6.96 -12.27 20.40
C ASN A 303 -5.64 -11.67 19.90
N ASN A 304 -5.63 -11.05 18.70
CA ASN A 304 -4.41 -10.42 18.19
C ASN A 304 -3.27 -11.44 18.04
N ASP A 305 -3.60 -12.63 17.53
CA ASP A 305 -2.56 -13.59 17.16
C ASP A 305 -1.66 -12.93 16.12
N LEU A 306 -0.38 -12.80 16.48
CA LEU A 306 0.64 -12.22 15.60
C LEU A 306 0.95 -13.13 14.42
N TYR A 307 0.45 -14.37 14.48
CA TYR A 307 0.62 -15.40 13.49
C TYR A 307 -0.72 -15.88 12.98
N PHE A 308 -0.94 -15.82 11.65
CA PHE A 308 -2.16 -16.30 11.02
C PHE A 308 -1.81 -17.25 9.87
N ASN A 309 -1.83 -18.54 10.15
CA ASN A 309 -1.41 -19.54 9.18
C ASN A 309 -2.55 -19.90 8.20
N LEU A 310 -2.42 -19.43 6.96
CA LEU A 310 -3.42 -19.65 5.90
C LEU A 310 -3.68 -21.13 5.60
N GLN A 311 -2.66 -21.98 5.70
CA GLN A 311 -2.78 -23.42 5.48
C GLN A 311 -3.62 -24.10 6.58
N ASN A 312 -3.50 -23.69 7.84
CA ASN A 312 -4.27 -24.23 8.95
C ASN A 312 -5.76 -23.86 8.84
N GLU A 313 -6.04 -22.68 8.30
CA GLU A 313 -7.40 -22.18 8.05
C GLU A 313 -8.02 -22.71 6.74
N GLY A 314 -7.30 -23.57 6.02
CA GLY A 314 -7.78 -24.19 4.78
C GLY A 314 -7.86 -23.23 3.59
N LEU A 315 -7.12 -22.12 3.62
CA LEU A 315 -7.16 -21.10 2.56
C LEU A 315 -6.19 -21.39 1.40
N MET A 316 -5.31 -22.38 1.57
CA MET A 316 -4.21 -22.69 0.66
C MET A 316 -4.39 -24.05 -0.04
N PHE A 317 -5.55 -24.29 -0.64
CA PHE A 317 -5.76 -25.38 -1.59
C PHE A 317 -5.89 -24.82 -3.00
N ASP A 318 -5.21 -25.39 -3.98
CA ASP A 318 -5.15 -24.90 -5.37
C ASP A 318 -5.91 -25.79 -6.36
N SER A 319 -6.33 -26.99 -5.95
CA SER A 319 -7.07 -27.93 -6.80
C SER A 319 -7.93 -28.90 -5.98
N TYR A 320 -8.98 -29.45 -6.59
CA TYR A 320 -9.79 -30.51 -6.00
C TYR A 320 -8.98 -31.78 -5.71
N LEU A 321 -7.97 -32.08 -6.53
CA LEU A 321 -7.07 -33.22 -6.31
C LEU A 321 -6.27 -33.03 -5.03
N ASN A 322 -5.65 -31.86 -4.87
CA ASN A 322 -4.86 -31.53 -3.68
C ASN A 322 -5.72 -31.48 -2.42
N LEU A 323 -6.96 -30.96 -2.51
CA LEU A 323 -7.93 -31.06 -1.42
C LEU A 323 -8.22 -32.52 -1.02
N GLY A 324 -8.50 -33.39 -2.00
CA GLY A 324 -8.78 -34.82 -1.74
C GLY A 324 -7.61 -35.59 -1.15
N LEU A 325 -6.38 -35.16 -1.45
CA LEU A 325 -5.14 -35.70 -0.89
C LEU A 325 -4.66 -34.98 0.38
N ASN A 326 -5.37 -33.93 0.81
CA ASN A 326 -4.97 -33.03 1.90
C ASN A 326 -3.56 -32.42 1.72
N ILE A 327 -3.21 -32.11 0.47
CA ILE A 327 -1.97 -31.42 0.10
C ILE A 327 -2.29 -29.92 0.04
N LYS A 328 -1.59 -29.13 0.84
CA LYS A 328 -1.76 -27.68 0.89
C LYS A 328 -0.67 -27.03 0.04
N SER A 329 -1.05 -25.98 -0.70
CA SER A 329 -0.14 -25.18 -1.50
C SER A 329 0.70 -24.25 -0.60
N ASP A 330 1.92 -23.98 -1.03
CA ASP A 330 2.85 -23.08 -0.35
C ASP A 330 2.87 -21.66 -0.95
N ILE A 331 2.01 -21.37 -1.93
CA ILE A 331 2.07 -20.09 -2.69
C ILE A 331 0.72 -19.39 -2.86
N PHE A 332 -0.37 -20.13 -3.09
CA PHE A 332 -1.71 -19.57 -3.21
C PHE A 332 -2.79 -20.60 -2.93
N GLY A 333 -4.03 -20.17 -2.74
CA GLY A 333 -5.17 -21.07 -2.77
C GLY A 333 -6.50 -20.39 -3.01
N TYR A 334 -7.52 -21.23 -3.17
CA TYR A 334 -8.91 -20.89 -3.40
C TYR A 334 -9.71 -21.26 -2.14
N PRO A 335 -10.01 -20.29 -1.26
CA PRO A 335 -10.65 -20.53 0.04
C PRO A 335 -11.91 -21.41 0.01
N HIS A 336 -12.70 -21.33 -1.06
CA HIS A 336 -13.93 -22.09 -1.19
C HIS A 336 -13.71 -23.61 -1.28
N LEU A 337 -12.50 -24.09 -1.62
CA LEU A 337 -12.24 -25.53 -1.72
C LEU A 337 -12.38 -26.22 -0.36
N ALA A 338 -11.78 -25.67 0.69
CA ALA A 338 -11.97 -26.18 2.06
C ALA A 338 -13.22 -25.60 2.75
N ASN A 339 -13.63 -24.39 2.37
CA ASN A 339 -14.72 -23.64 3.01
C ASN A 339 -15.84 -23.27 2.00
N PRO A 340 -16.52 -24.25 1.37
CA PRO A 340 -17.39 -24.02 0.22
C PRO A 340 -18.57 -23.08 0.51
N ASN A 341 -19.07 -23.08 1.74
CA ASN A 341 -20.30 -22.36 2.11
C ASN A 341 -20.05 -21.07 2.91
N ASN A 342 -18.83 -20.86 3.40
CA ASN A 342 -18.53 -19.82 4.39
C ASN A 342 -17.15 -19.16 4.20
N HIS A 343 -16.42 -19.43 3.12
CA HIS A 343 -15.13 -18.77 2.89
C HIS A 343 -15.22 -17.24 2.89
N PHE A 344 -16.34 -16.66 2.45
CA PHE A 344 -16.58 -15.21 2.52
C PHE A 344 -16.83 -14.68 3.93
N ASP A 345 -17.12 -15.54 4.91
CA ASP A 345 -17.08 -15.16 6.33
C ASP A 345 -15.63 -15.03 6.82
N ILE A 346 -14.66 -15.60 6.09
CA ILE A 346 -13.23 -15.57 6.41
C ILE A 346 -12.51 -14.43 5.70
N THR A 347 -12.65 -14.33 4.39
CA THR A 347 -11.99 -13.33 3.54
C THR A 347 -12.89 -12.99 2.34
N PRO A 348 -12.92 -11.75 1.85
CA PRO A 348 -13.75 -11.35 0.71
C PRO A 348 -13.20 -11.85 -0.64
N PHE A 349 -12.08 -12.58 -0.62
CA PHE A 349 -11.33 -12.97 -1.80
C PHE A 349 -11.59 -14.43 -2.18
N GLU A 350 -11.78 -14.67 -3.48
CA GLU A 350 -11.95 -16.00 -4.06
C GLU A 350 -10.62 -16.73 -4.26
N ALA A 351 -9.51 -15.98 -4.30
CA ALA A 351 -8.16 -16.50 -4.26
C ALA A 351 -7.26 -15.62 -3.39
N VAL A 352 -6.33 -16.25 -2.68
CA VAL A 352 -5.31 -15.57 -1.87
C VAL A 352 -3.93 -16.08 -2.26
N TYR A 353 -2.98 -15.16 -2.41
CA TYR A 353 -1.57 -15.45 -2.59
C TYR A 353 -0.78 -14.97 -1.38
N ALA A 354 0.05 -15.85 -0.85
CA ALA A 354 1.11 -15.56 0.12
C ALA A 354 2.09 -16.74 0.06
N ASP A 355 3.37 -16.47 -0.19
CA ASP A 355 4.40 -17.50 -0.17
C ASP A 355 5.03 -17.62 1.23
N ASP A 356 6.09 -18.42 1.39
CA ASP A 356 6.76 -18.60 2.67
C ASP A 356 7.84 -17.56 2.97
N PHE A 357 7.95 -16.51 2.14
CA PHE A 357 8.94 -15.45 2.26
C PHE A 357 8.29 -14.08 2.55
N ASN A 358 8.99 -13.19 3.25
CA ASN A 358 8.53 -11.81 3.45
C ASN A 358 9.19 -10.87 2.44
N TRP A 359 8.40 -9.96 1.90
CA TRP A 359 8.87 -8.99 0.89
C TRP A 359 8.75 -7.55 1.39
N ASP A 360 9.63 -6.68 0.87
CA ASP A 360 9.53 -5.24 1.08
C ASP A 360 8.24 -4.75 0.43
N HIS A 361 7.41 -4.12 1.24
CA HIS A 361 6.14 -3.54 0.84
C HIS A 361 6.30 -2.64 -0.41
N ILE A 362 5.54 -2.98 -1.47
CA ILE A 362 5.52 -2.39 -2.82
C ILE A 362 6.79 -2.64 -3.65
N VAL A 363 7.96 -2.82 -3.03
CA VAL A 363 9.25 -2.82 -3.73
C VAL A 363 9.93 -4.18 -3.59
N MET A 364 9.23 -5.24 -4.03
CA MET A 364 9.78 -6.60 -4.04
C MET A 364 11.14 -6.70 -4.72
N GLY A 365 11.39 -5.87 -5.74
CA GLY A 365 12.67 -5.81 -6.45
C GLY A 365 13.85 -5.48 -5.53
N ASN A 366 13.66 -4.65 -4.49
CA ASN A 366 14.72 -4.38 -3.52
C ASN A 366 15.04 -5.64 -2.70
N THR A 367 14.03 -6.38 -2.25
CA THR A 367 14.26 -7.64 -1.54
C THR A 367 14.92 -8.68 -2.43
N LEU A 368 14.57 -8.71 -3.73
CA LEU A 368 15.23 -9.55 -4.72
C LEU A 368 16.72 -9.22 -4.81
N GLU A 369 17.07 -7.94 -4.94
CA GLU A 369 18.46 -7.49 -5.06
C GLU A 369 19.28 -7.63 -3.75
N ASP A 370 18.63 -7.41 -2.59
CA ASP A 370 19.31 -7.34 -1.29
C ASP A 370 19.38 -8.68 -0.55
N HIS A 371 18.43 -9.60 -0.76
CA HIS A 371 18.25 -10.80 0.10
C HIS A 371 18.21 -12.13 -0.64
N LEU A 372 17.84 -12.13 -1.91
CA LEU A 372 17.81 -13.34 -2.71
C LEU A 372 19.00 -13.29 -3.69
N SER A 373 19.63 -14.43 -3.96
CA SER A 373 20.61 -14.51 -5.04
C SER A 373 20.53 -15.85 -5.75
N GLY A 374 20.56 -15.85 -7.08
CA GLY A 374 20.63 -17.06 -7.89
C GLY A 374 19.26 -17.62 -8.28
N ASN A 375 19.02 -18.90 -8.02
CA ASN A 375 17.83 -19.61 -8.50
C ASN A 375 16.57 -19.36 -7.63
N ASP A 376 16.74 -18.97 -6.36
CA ASP A 376 15.63 -18.78 -5.42
C ASP A 376 14.79 -17.54 -5.79
N ASP A 377 15.45 -16.47 -6.21
CA ASP A 377 14.88 -15.24 -6.81
C ASP A 377 13.90 -15.55 -7.92
N GLN A 378 14.33 -16.43 -8.83
CA GLN A 378 13.54 -16.84 -9.99
C GLN A 378 12.34 -17.65 -9.54
N TYR A 379 12.50 -18.56 -8.57
CA TYR A 379 11.42 -19.42 -8.11
C TYR A 379 10.22 -18.60 -7.58
N TYR A 380 10.43 -17.73 -6.59
CA TYR A 380 9.33 -16.98 -6.00
C TYR A 380 8.70 -15.98 -6.96
N TYR A 381 9.54 -15.24 -7.70
CA TYR A 381 9.05 -14.28 -8.68
C TYR A 381 8.24 -14.97 -9.79
N HIS A 382 8.68 -16.13 -10.27
CA HIS A 382 7.95 -16.90 -11.28
C HIS A 382 6.61 -17.41 -10.74
N ASN A 383 6.54 -17.88 -9.49
CA ASN A 383 5.27 -18.33 -8.90
C ASN A 383 4.23 -17.21 -8.82
N LEU A 384 4.61 -16.02 -8.33
CA LEU A 384 3.71 -14.87 -8.29
C LEU A 384 3.27 -14.44 -9.70
N ARG A 385 4.23 -14.34 -10.63
CA ARG A 385 3.98 -13.99 -12.03
C ARG A 385 3.02 -14.98 -12.67
N ASP A 386 3.24 -16.27 -12.47
CA ASP A 386 2.48 -17.34 -13.11
C ASP A 386 1.06 -17.39 -12.52
N PHE A 387 0.92 -17.22 -11.20
CA PHE A 387 -0.37 -17.02 -10.55
C PHE A 387 -1.13 -15.83 -11.16
N LEU A 388 -0.52 -14.64 -11.21
CA LEU A 388 -1.18 -13.45 -11.76
C LEU A 388 -1.53 -13.62 -13.25
N ASN A 389 -0.64 -14.17 -14.05
CA ASN A 389 -0.90 -14.43 -15.47
C ASN A 389 -2.09 -15.37 -15.67
N ASP A 390 -2.17 -16.44 -14.89
CA ASP A 390 -3.25 -17.42 -14.95
C ASP A 390 -4.60 -16.86 -14.48
N GLU A 391 -4.59 -15.91 -13.53
CA GLU A 391 -5.78 -15.25 -13.02
C GLU A 391 -6.31 -14.13 -13.93
N VAL A 392 -5.41 -13.34 -14.54
CA VAL A 392 -5.75 -12.21 -15.43
C VAL A 392 -6.27 -12.70 -16.77
N GLU A 393 -5.49 -13.57 -17.42
CA GLU A 393 -5.76 -14.05 -18.76
C GLU A 393 -4.92 -15.30 -19.09
N GLY A 394 -5.27 -16.41 -18.44
CA GLY A 394 -4.62 -17.70 -18.62
C GLY A 394 -4.79 -18.30 -20.02
N TYR A 395 -4.04 -19.36 -20.28
CA TYR A 395 -4.19 -20.19 -21.49
C TYR A 395 -5.57 -20.81 -21.60
N ILE A 396 -6.19 -21.12 -20.45
CA ILE A 396 -7.55 -21.61 -20.37
C ILE A 396 -8.34 -20.62 -19.53
N VAL A 397 -9.43 -20.08 -20.09
CA VAL A 397 -10.32 -19.16 -19.37
C VAL A 397 -11.63 -19.89 -19.07
N PRO A 398 -11.84 -20.33 -17.82
CA PRO A 398 -13.10 -20.90 -17.39
C PRO A 398 -14.11 -19.79 -17.04
N LEU A 399 -15.32 -19.91 -17.55
CA LEU A 399 -16.48 -19.11 -17.22
C LEU A 399 -17.48 -20.00 -16.48
N GLN A 400 -17.68 -19.74 -15.19
CA GLN A 400 -18.63 -20.46 -14.32
C GLN A 400 -19.13 -19.55 -13.20
N ASN A 401 -20.23 -19.94 -12.57
CA ASN A 401 -20.85 -19.31 -11.41
C ASN A 401 -20.99 -17.79 -11.55
N LYS A 402 -21.52 -17.38 -12.69
CA LYS A 402 -21.68 -15.96 -13.02
C LYS A 402 -22.95 -15.75 -13.82
N VAL A 403 -23.71 -14.75 -13.40
CA VAL A 403 -24.87 -14.27 -14.13
C VAL A 403 -24.49 -12.94 -14.77
N ILE A 404 -24.53 -12.89 -16.10
CA ILE A 404 -24.12 -11.75 -16.91
C ILE A 404 -25.34 -11.06 -17.49
N GLY A 405 -25.30 -9.73 -17.58
CA GLY A 405 -26.51 -8.94 -17.86
C GLY A 405 -27.48 -8.89 -16.68
N GLN A 406 -27.09 -9.46 -15.53
CA GLN A 406 -27.62 -9.07 -14.24
C GLN A 406 -26.83 -7.84 -13.77
N ASN A 407 -27.30 -7.10 -12.77
CA ASN A 407 -26.59 -5.96 -12.18
C ASN A 407 -26.74 -4.62 -12.90
N HIS A 408 -27.93 -4.32 -13.42
CA HIS A 408 -28.26 -3.01 -13.96
C HIS A 408 -29.61 -2.51 -13.44
N VAL A 409 -29.89 -1.21 -13.60
CA VAL A 409 -31.24 -0.65 -13.41
C VAL A 409 -32.20 -1.37 -14.35
N GLN A 410 -33.40 -1.74 -13.88
CA GLN A 410 -34.46 -2.36 -14.69
C GLN A 410 -34.94 -1.41 -15.82
N ASN A 411 -34.12 -1.28 -16.85
CA ASN A 411 -34.33 -0.48 -18.03
C ASN A 411 -34.33 -1.43 -19.23
N SER A 412 -35.45 -1.47 -19.96
CA SER A 412 -35.64 -2.36 -21.11
C SER A 412 -34.70 -2.05 -22.29
N SER A 413 -34.05 -0.89 -22.30
CA SER A 413 -33.09 -0.49 -23.35
C SER A 413 -31.64 -0.73 -22.95
N TYR A 414 -31.37 -1.19 -21.72
CA TYR A 414 -30.01 -1.47 -21.29
C TYR A 414 -29.50 -2.77 -21.91
N GLU A 415 -28.29 -2.71 -22.46
CA GLU A 415 -27.58 -3.86 -23.03
C GLU A 415 -26.22 -3.97 -22.37
N TYR A 416 -25.94 -5.12 -21.74
CA TYR A 416 -24.63 -5.43 -21.17
C TYR A 416 -23.76 -6.10 -22.21
N LYS A 417 -22.77 -5.38 -22.74
CA LYS A 417 -21.80 -5.91 -23.68
C LYS A 417 -20.52 -6.34 -22.96
N ALA A 418 -20.06 -7.55 -23.21
CA ALA A 418 -18.77 -7.99 -22.71
C ALA A 418 -18.09 -9.01 -23.61
N TRP A 419 -16.77 -8.89 -23.70
CA TRP A 419 -15.90 -9.80 -24.42
C TRP A 419 -15.02 -10.61 -23.46
N TYR A 420 -15.02 -11.93 -23.66
CA TYR A 420 -14.12 -12.86 -22.98
C TYR A 420 -13.21 -13.54 -24.00
N LYS A 421 -11.91 -13.52 -23.74
CA LYS A 421 -10.93 -14.18 -24.59
C LYS A 421 -10.08 -15.18 -23.82
N SER A 422 -9.46 -16.09 -24.57
CA SER A 422 -8.42 -16.98 -24.08
C SER A 422 -7.36 -17.21 -25.15
N ARG A 423 -6.12 -17.46 -24.72
CA ARG A 423 -5.01 -17.80 -25.65
C ARG A 423 -5.22 -19.14 -26.34
N ASP A 424 -5.86 -20.10 -25.68
CA ASP A 424 -6.09 -21.45 -26.20
C ASP A 424 -7.57 -21.82 -26.13
N GLN A 425 -8.13 -21.90 -24.92
CA GLN A 425 -9.49 -22.41 -24.75
C GLN A 425 -10.33 -21.59 -23.77
N VAL A 426 -11.55 -21.23 -24.18
CA VAL A 426 -12.60 -20.79 -23.24
C VAL A 426 -13.49 -21.98 -22.90
N ILE A 427 -13.76 -22.21 -21.61
CA ILE A 427 -14.67 -23.28 -21.14
C ILE A 427 -15.83 -22.65 -20.38
N ILE A 428 -17.07 -22.95 -20.78
CA ILE A 428 -18.28 -22.37 -20.19
C ILE A 428 -19.18 -23.48 -19.62
N GLY A 429 -19.72 -23.31 -18.41
CA GLY A 429 -20.48 -24.35 -17.70
C GLY A 429 -20.41 -24.19 -16.18
N ASN A 430 -20.79 -25.22 -15.42
CA ASN A 430 -20.98 -25.09 -13.97
C ASN A 430 -19.97 -25.76 -13.04
N ASN A 431 -19.02 -26.53 -13.58
CA ASN A 431 -17.98 -27.19 -12.80
C ASN A 431 -16.70 -27.34 -13.64
N ASN A 432 -16.17 -26.21 -14.07
CA ASN A 432 -15.07 -26.12 -15.02
C ASN A 432 -13.72 -25.84 -14.36
N THR A 433 -13.72 -25.22 -13.17
CA THR A 433 -12.50 -24.75 -12.52
C THR A 433 -12.58 -24.80 -11.00
N PRO A 434 -11.47 -25.07 -10.30
CA PRO A 434 -11.35 -24.88 -8.86
C PRO A 434 -11.12 -23.41 -8.45
N LYS A 435 -11.12 -22.45 -9.39
CA LYS A 435 -10.81 -21.02 -9.12
C LYS A 435 -11.94 -20.24 -8.46
N THR A 436 -13.18 -20.67 -8.67
CA THR A 436 -14.40 -20.04 -8.15
C THR A 436 -15.37 -21.13 -7.71
N ASN A 437 -16.39 -20.79 -6.92
CA ASN A 437 -17.44 -21.75 -6.57
C ASN A 437 -18.06 -22.38 -7.83
N PRO A 438 -18.43 -23.68 -7.79
CA PRO A 438 -19.26 -24.28 -8.83
C PRO A 438 -20.63 -23.57 -8.92
N GLY A 439 -21.15 -23.44 -10.13
CA GLY A 439 -22.43 -22.78 -10.39
C GLY A 439 -22.60 -22.43 -11.86
N ASP A 440 -23.85 -22.28 -12.29
CA ASP A 440 -24.17 -22.05 -13.70
C ASP A 440 -23.61 -20.72 -14.23
N TYR A 441 -23.30 -20.69 -15.54
CA TYR A 441 -23.00 -19.47 -16.27
C TYR A 441 -24.24 -19.07 -17.07
N ILE A 442 -24.86 -17.95 -16.68
CA ILE A 442 -26.17 -17.54 -17.18
C ILE A 442 -26.04 -16.17 -17.85
N ILE A 443 -26.44 -16.07 -19.12
CA ILE A 443 -26.60 -14.79 -19.82
C ILE A 443 -28.07 -14.37 -19.73
N GLU A 444 -28.33 -13.28 -19.01
CA GLU A 444 -29.64 -12.64 -18.89
C GLU A 444 -30.09 -12.00 -20.21
N GLN A 445 -31.38 -11.66 -20.31
CA GLN A 445 -31.97 -11.08 -21.53
C GLN A 445 -31.22 -9.86 -22.07
N THR A 446 -30.62 -9.04 -21.21
CA THR A 446 -29.87 -7.83 -21.59
C THR A 446 -28.42 -8.10 -21.97
N GLY A 447 -27.93 -9.34 -21.81
CA GLY A 447 -26.56 -9.72 -22.10
C GLY A 447 -26.30 -9.85 -23.60
N ASN A 448 -25.22 -9.22 -24.06
CA ASN A 448 -24.64 -9.38 -25.39
C ASN A 448 -23.17 -9.77 -25.25
N ILE A 449 -22.92 -11.08 -25.28
CA ILE A 449 -21.66 -11.67 -24.87
C ILE A 449 -20.95 -12.27 -26.06
N THR A 450 -19.71 -11.84 -26.22
CA THR A 450 -18.80 -12.39 -27.22
C THR A 450 -17.69 -13.16 -26.52
N VAL A 451 -17.42 -14.36 -27.00
CA VAL A 451 -16.38 -15.24 -26.49
C VAL A 451 -15.51 -15.71 -27.65
N PHE A 452 -14.20 -15.66 -27.49
CA PHE A 452 -13.32 -16.40 -28.40
C PHE A 452 -12.16 -17.09 -27.69
N GLY A 453 -11.78 -18.24 -28.25
CA GLY A 453 -10.58 -18.97 -27.86
C GLY A 453 -9.67 -19.12 -29.08
N GLY A 454 -8.37 -19.20 -28.84
CA GLY A 454 -7.38 -19.41 -29.90
C GLY A 454 -7.58 -20.72 -30.67
N GLN A 455 -7.96 -21.80 -29.97
CA GLN A 455 -8.15 -23.13 -30.56
C GLN A 455 -9.57 -23.66 -30.38
N SER A 456 -10.24 -23.35 -29.26
CA SER A 456 -11.60 -23.85 -29.02
C SER A 456 -12.41 -23.01 -28.04
N VAL A 457 -13.73 -23.08 -28.18
CA VAL A 457 -14.71 -22.66 -27.18
C VAL A 457 -15.54 -23.89 -26.80
N LEU A 458 -15.45 -24.32 -25.55
CA LEU A 458 -16.09 -25.54 -25.05
C LEU A 458 -17.28 -25.18 -24.15
N ILE A 459 -18.49 -25.48 -24.62
CA ILE A 459 -19.73 -25.26 -23.88
C ILE A 459 -20.15 -26.59 -23.22
N LYS A 460 -20.23 -26.59 -21.89
CA LYS A 460 -20.56 -27.75 -21.03
C LYS A 460 -21.91 -27.54 -20.34
N PRO A 461 -22.45 -28.56 -19.65
CA PRO A 461 -23.63 -28.38 -18.79
C PRO A 461 -23.48 -27.20 -17.83
N GLY A 462 -24.60 -26.49 -17.59
CA GLY A 462 -24.64 -25.28 -16.78
C GLY A 462 -24.45 -23.97 -17.55
N PHE A 463 -24.30 -24.01 -18.87
CA PHE A 463 -24.43 -22.82 -19.71
C PHE A 463 -25.90 -22.53 -20.06
N HIS A 464 -26.34 -21.30 -19.82
CA HIS A 464 -27.69 -20.85 -20.16
C HIS A 464 -27.66 -19.47 -20.84
N SER A 465 -28.38 -19.33 -21.95
CA SER A 465 -28.64 -18.05 -22.61
C SER A 465 -30.15 -17.82 -22.59
N LYS A 466 -30.63 -16.78 -21.88
CA LYS A 466 -32.06 -16.50 -21.80
C LYS A 466 -32.60 -15.92 -23.10
N ALA A 467 -33.90 -16.10 -23.35
CA ALA A 467 -34.54 -15.53 -24.53
C ALA A 467 -34.33 -14.00 -24.59
N GLY A 468 -33.87 -13.50 -25.74
CA GLY A 468 -33.54 -12.09 -25.97
C GLY A 468 -32.08 -11.71 -25.75
N SER A 469 -31.28 -12.58 -25.12
CA SER A 469 -29.82 -12.40 -25.03
C SER A 469 -29.12 -12.66 -26.37
N THR A 470 -27.93 -12.08 -26.54
CA THR A 470 -27.03 -12.38 -27.65
C THR A 470 -25.80 -13.11 -27.13
N PHE A 471 -25.45 -14.22 -27.77
CA PHE A 471 -24.22 -14.95 -27.50
C PHE A 471 -23.51 -15.25 -28.82
N HIS A 472 -22.29 -14.76 -28.94
CA HIS A 472 -21.42 -15.02 -30.08
C HIS A 472 -20.17 -15.75 -29.59
N ALA A 473 -19.88 -16.91 -30.17
CA ALA A 473 -18.68 -17.67 -29.87
C ALA A 473 -17.96 -18.00 -31.18
N PHE A 474 -16.66 -17.73 -31.23
CA PHE A 474 -15.84 -18.05 -32.39
C PHE A 474 -14.43 -18.47 -31.98
N ILE A 475 -13.72 -19.05 -32.95
CA ILE A 475 -12.30 -19.35 -32.83
C ILE A 475 -11.60 -18.37 -33.74
N ASP A 476 -10.68 -17.60 -33.18
CA ASP A 476 -9.79 -16.72 -33.93
C ASP A 476 -8.39 -17.17 -33.58
N GLY A 477 -7.71 -17.76 -34.57
CA GLY A 477 -6.50 -18.57 -34.39
C GLY A 477 -5.45 -17.88 -33.51
N PRO A 478 -4.44 -18.62 -33.00
CA PRO A 478 -3.41 -18.02 -32.16
C PRO A 478 -2.82 -16.81 -32.89
N SER A 479 -3.08 -15.60 -32.39
CA SER A 479 -2.66 -14.40 -33.10
C SER A 479 -1.15 -14.46 -33.31
N GLU A 480 -0.71 -14.35 -34.57
CA GLU A 480 0.71 -14.29 -34.96
C GLU A 480 1.47 -13.13 -34.26
N CYS A 481 0.75 -12.24 -33.57
CA CYS A 481 1.27 -11.07 -32.86
C CYS A 481 1.81 -11.32 -31.44
N TYR A 482 1.75 -12.54 -30.90
CA TYR A 482 2.44 -12.86 -29.64
C TYR A 482 3.74 -13.62 -29.95
N GLY A 483 4.73 -12.88 -30.45
CA GLY A 483 6.10 -13.39 -30.58
C GLY A 483 6.66 -13.83 -29.22
N ASP A 484 7.28 -15.01 -29.23
CA ASP A 484 8.25 -15.67 -28.34
C ASP A 484 9.02 -14.88 -27.23
N TYR A 485 8.43 -13.92 -26.51
CA TYR A 485 9.10 -13.28 -25.37
C TYR A 485 8.90 -14.01 -24.03
N ALA A 486 8.54 -15.29 -24.09
CA ALA A 486 8.56 -16.18 -22.94
C ALA A 486 9.61 -17.28 -23.13
N LYS A 487 10.83 -16.92 -23.54
CA LYS A 487 12.07 -17.68 -23.26
C LYS A 487 13.32 -16.91 -23.66
N SER A 488 14.36 -17.12 -22.86
CA SER A 488 15.75 -16.67 -23.00
C SER A 488 16.05 -15.28 -22.46
N GLY A 489 16.71 -15.26 -21.30
CA GLY A 489 17.56 -14.14 -20.93
C GLY A 489 18.59 -13.90 -22.03
N SER A 490 18.59 -12.69 -22.55
CA SER A 490 19.76 -12.06 -23.16
C SER A 490 19.59 -10.59 -22.91
N SER A 491 20.60 -10.02 -22.24
CA SER A 491 20.86 -8.60 -22.21
C SER A 491 20.72 -8.00 -23.62
N ASP A 492 19.93 -6.94 -23.75
CA ASP A 492 20.40 -5.74 -24.43
C ASP A 492 19.50 -4.54 -24.11
N SER A 493 20.19 -3.46 -23.78
CA SER A 493 19.71 -2.16 -23.37
C SER A 493 19.40 -1.27 -24.58
N SER A 494 18.21 -0.65 -24.59
CA SER A 494 17.78 0.52 -25.42
C SER A 494 16.24 0.47 -25.46
N ASP A 495 15.41 1.50 -25.26
CA ASP A 495 15.56 2.94 -25.39
C ASP A 495 14.37 3.66 -24.70
N ASP A 496 14.62 4.92 -24.35
CA ASP A 496 13.77 6.12 -24.46
C ASP A 496 12.24 6.04 -24.25
N ASP A 497 11.80 6.53 -23.08
CA ASP A 497 10.43 7.00 -22.87
C ASP A 497 10.37 8.54 -22.94
N ASN A 498 9.77 9.03 -24.02
CA ASN A 498 9.48 10.44 -24.25
C ASN A 498 7.95 10.62 -24.24
N GLU A 499 7.36 10.87 -23.06
CA GLU A 499 5.95 11.26 -22.96
C GLU A 499 5.79 12.74 -22.59
N ASN A 500 5.35 13.51 -23.58
CA ASN A 500 4.96 14.90 -23.45
C ASN A 500 3.48 14.99 -23.84
N THR A 501 2.55 15.05 -22.88
CA THR A 501 1.19 15.58 -23.13
C THR A 501 0.62 16.35 -21.95
N THR A 502 0.66 17.66 -22.11
CA THR A 502 -0.04 18.70 -21.33
C THR A 502 -1.56 18.57 -21.47
N LYS A 503 -2.31 18.54 -20.36
CA LYS A 503 -3.70 19.03 -20.33
C LYS A 503 -4.00 19.82 -19.05
N THR A 504 -4.42 21.05 -19.28
CA THR A 504 -4.76 22.15 -18.38
C THR A 504 -6.07 21.91 -17.61
N HIS A 505 -6.05 22.19 -16.31
CA HIS A 505 -7.24 22.30 -15.45
C HIS A 505 -7.58 23.78 -15.22
N THR A 506 -8.83 24.15 -15.47
CA THR A 506 -9.36 25.49 -15.14
C THR A 506 -10.18 25.41 -13.84
N GLU A 507 -9.57 26.03 -12.82
CA GLU A 507 -10.08 26.83 -11.71
C GLU A 507 -11.15 26.35 -10.70
N LYS A 508 -10.70 26.36 -9.44
CA LYS A 508 -11.43 26.43 -8.16
C LYS A 508 -11.98 27.84 -7.89
N PRO A 509 -12.91 28.00 -6.92
CA PRO A 509 -13.02 29.20 -6.11
C PRO A 509 -12.05 29.20 -4.90
N SER A 510 -11.43 30.36 -4.73
CA SER A 510 -10.65 30.99 -3.64
C SER A 510 -11.27 30.96 -2.23
N ILE A 511 -10.59 31.20 -1.08
CA ILE A 511 -9.19 31.49 -0.70
C ILE A 511 -9.06 31.21 0.82
N SER A 512 -7.98 30.56 1.22
CA SER A 512 -7.17 30.87 2.41
C SER A 512 -5.72 30.84 1.92
N GLN A 513 -5.01 31.96 1.93
CA GLN A 513 -3.66 32.08 1.35
C GLN A 513 -2.61 31.49 2.29
N ASP A 514 -2.53 30.16 2.34
CA ASP A 514 -1.34 29.50 2.91
C ASP A 514 -0.12 29.79 2.04
N LEU A 515 1.06 29.96 2.65
CA LEU A 515 2.33 30.06 1.92
C LEU A 515 2.54 28.81 1.05
N GLN A 516 2.73 29.01 -0.25
CA GLN A 516 2.96 28.01 -1.28
C GLN A 516 4.21 28.36 -2.08
N ILE A 517 4.97 27.33 -2.45
CA ILE A 517 6.16 27.43 -3.27
C ILE A 517 6.07 26.48 -4.46
N LYS A 518 6.69 26.83 -5.59
CA LYS A 518 6.75 26.01 -6.81
C LYS A 518 8.15 26.06 -7.42
N LEU A 519 8.53 24.99 -8.13
CA LEU A 519 9.76 24.92 -8.94
C LEU A 519 9.38 24.62 -10.38
N ILE A 520 9.81 25.45 -11.33
CA ILE A 520 9.42 25.33 -12.74
C ILE A 520 10.63 25.60 -13.67
N PRO A 521 11.00 24.66 -14.56
CA PRO A 521 10.50 23.29 -14.65
C PRO A 521 11.04 22.40 -13.52
N ASN A 522 10.33 21.32 -13.23
CA ASN A 522 10.78 20.26 -12.31
C ASN A 522 10.13 18.94 -12.76
N PRO A 523 10.89 17.96 -13.30
CA PRO A 523 12.36 17.88 -13.34
C PRO A 523 13.08 18.92 -14.22
N ASN A 524 14.39 19.11 -14.03
CA ASN A 524 15.26 20.00 -14.84
C ASN A 524 16.74 19.56 -14.79
N SER A 525 17.64 20.24 -15.50
CA SER A 525 19.09 19.95 -15.52
C SER A 525 19.94 20.89 -14.64
N GLY A 526 19.33 21.51 -13.62
CA GLY A 526 19.96 22.52 -12.77
C GLY A 526 19.37 23.93 -12.94
N ASN A 527 18.64 24.14 -14.04
CA ASN A 527 17.99 25.39 -14.40
C ASN A 527 16.51 25.37 -14.01
N PHE A 528 16.12 26.17 -13.00
CA PHE A 528 14.72 26.27 -12.58
C PHE A 528 14.35 27.63 -12.01
N THR A 529 13.06 27.91 -12.00
CA THR A 529 12.47 29.09 -11.37
C THR A 529 11.80 28.67 -10.07
N PHE A 530 12.23 29.27 -8.97
CA PHE A 530 11.54 29.21 -7.69
C PHE A 530 10.44 30.27 -7.64
N GLU A 531 9.20 29.88 -7.42
CA GLU A 531 8.07 30.79 -7.19
C GLU A 531 7.56 30.66 -5.76
N VAL A 532 7.14 31.77 -5.17
CA VAL A 532 6.46 31.81 -3.87
C VAL A 532 5.23 32.69 -3.98
N ASN A 533 4.08 32.25 -3.45
CA ASN A 533 2.80 32.97 -3.56
C ASN A 533 2.70 34.23 -2.66
N GLN A 534 3.76 35.03 -2.60
CA GLN A 534 3.84 36.29 -1.88
C GLN A 534 4.45 37.37 -2.77
N ALA A 535 3.86 38.57 -2.81
CA ALA A 535 4.31 39.67 -3.67
C ALA A 535 5.69 40.21 -3.27
N ASN A 536 5.99 40.24 -1.96
CA ASN A 536 7.26 40.70 -1.39
C ASN A 536 7.79 39.67 -0.38
N PRO A 537 8.29 38.52 -0.86
CA PRO A 537 8.77 37.48 0.04
C PRO A 537 9.97 37.98 0.85
N LYS A 538 10.00 37.60 2.13
CA LYS A 538 11.14 37.84 3.03
C LYS A 538 11.55 36.52 3.66
N GLY A 539 12.47 35.84 2.99
CA GLY A 539 12.96 34.55 3.45
C GLY A 539 14.25 34.14 2.76
N ALA A 540 14.75 32.96 3.12
CA ALA A 540 15.92 32.36 2.51
C ALA A 540 15.55 31.02 1.89
N LEU A 541 16.00 30.83 0.66
CA LEU A 541 15.97 29.57 -0.07
C LEU A 541 17.23 28.78 0.24
N TYR A 542 17.08 27.47 0.38
CA TYR A 542 18.17 26.51 0.59
C TYR A 542 17.94 25.32 -0.33
N VAL A 543 19.01 24.74 -0.86
CA VAL A 543 18.99 23.48 -1.60
C VAL A 543 19.89 22.48 -0.88
N TYR A 544 19.32 21.37 -0.44
CA TYR A 544 20.02 20.29 0.25
C TYR A 544 20.01 19.02 -0.59
N GLY A 545 21.08 18.22 -0.50
CA GLY A 545 21.05 16.82 -0.91
C GLY A 545 20.28 15.98 0.11
N LEU A 546 19.94 14.74 -0.25
CA LEU A 546 19.23 13.81 0.65
C LEU A 546 20.06 13.41 1.88
N GLU A 547 21.39 13.53 1.79
CA GLU A 547 22.34 13.35 2.88
C GLU A 547 22.36 14.53 3.87
N GLY A 548 21.57 15.58 3.63
CA GLY A 548 21.49 16.78 4.47
C GLY A 548 22.61 17.81 4.22
N LYS A 549 23.48 17.57 3.23
CA LYS A 549 24.50 18.53 2.79
C LYS A 549 23.84 19.71 2.09
N LEU A 550 24.24 20.93 2.46
CA LEU A 550 23.79 22.17 1.80
C LEU A 550 24.57 22.37 0.49
N TYR A 551 23.85 22.50 -0.61
CA TYR A 551 24.40 22.77 -1.94
C TYR A 551 24.22 24.24 -2.37
N TYR A 552 23.15 24.89 -1.92
CA TYR A 552 22.88 26.28 -2.28
C TYR A 552 22.09 27.02 -1.22
N GLN A 553 22.32 28.33 -1.09
CA GLN A 553 21.54 29.22 -0.23
C GLN A 553 21.45 30.63 -0.82
N GLN A 554 20.27 31.24 -0.79
CA GLN A 554 20.06 32.63 -1.25
C GLN A 554 18.89 33.29 -0.51
N ALA A 555 18.98 34.61 -0.27
CA ALA A 555 17.81 35.40 0.16
C ALA A 555 16.83 35.58 -1.02
N VAL A 556 15.54 35.39 -0.75
CA VAL A 556 14.46 35.58 -1.73
C VAL A 556 13.74 36.88 -1.41
N ASN A 557 13.83 37.83 -2.33
CA ASN A 557 13.24 39.17 -2.20
C ASN A 557 12.17 39.46 -3.28
N GLN A 558 11.88 38.48 -4.14
CA GLN A 558 10.96 38.61 -5.27
C GLN A 558 10.14 37.33 -5.43
N TYR A 559 8.91 37.49 -5.93
CA TYR A 559 7.95 36.41 -6.16
C TYR A 559 8.53 35.23 -6.96
N GLN A 560 9.39 35.53 -7.94
CA GLN A 560 10.07 34.56 -8.81
C GLN A 560 11.58 34.76 -8.75
N THR A 561 12.33 33.69 -8.51
CA THR A 561 13.80 33.69 -8.56
C THR A 561 14.29 32.62 -9.51
N LYS A 562 14.99 33.01 -10.57
CA LYS A 562 15.65 32.10 -11.51
C LYS A 562 16.97 31.61 -10.92
N LEU A 563 17.21 30.32 -11.02
CA LEU A 563 18.36 29.62 -10.45
C LEU A 563 18.98 28.73 -11.52
N ASP A 564 20.31 28.77 -11.59
CA ASP A 564 21.14 27.88 -12.39
C ASP A 564 22.18 27.27 -11.45
N LEU A 565 21.97 26.01 -11.08
CA LEU A 565 22.79 25.28 -10.12
C LEU A 565 23.45 24.08 -10.79
N SER A 566 24.77 24.01 -10.74
CA SER A 566 25.53 22.83 -11.17
C SER A 566 25.41 21.70 -10.13
N LEU A 567 24.31 20.97 -10.20
CA LEU A 567 24.01 19.82 -9.35
C LEU A 567 24.20 18.51 -10.13
N LYS A 568 24.63 17.44 -9.45
CA LYS A 568 24.67 16.11 -10.06
C LYS A 568 23.25 15.59 -10.27
N TYR A 569 23.06 14.65 -11.20
CA TYR A 569 21.79 13.94 -11.34
C TYR A 569 21.34 13.37 -9.99
N GLY A 570 20.06 13.54 -9.67
CA GLY A 570 19.53 13.09 -8.39
C GLY A 570 18.44 13.99 -7.81
N LEU A 571 17.97 13.60 -6.63
CA LEU A 571 16.91 14.28 -5.90
C LEU A 571 17.49 15.23 -4.85
N TYR A 572 16.99 16.46 -4.82
CA TYR A 572 17.36 17.50 -3.87
C TYR A 572 16.12 18.05 -3.17
N LEU A 573 16.34 18.67 -2.03
CA LEU A 573 15.32 19.33 -1.23
C LEU A 573 15.49 20.84 -1.29
N VAL A 574 14.46 21.54 -1.75
CA VAL A 574 14.42 23.00 -1.77
C VAL A 574 13.58 23.47 -0.59
N VAL A 575 14.20 24.22 0.31
CA VAL A 575 13.59 24.74 1.53
C VAL A 575 13.51 26.26 1.44
N TYR A 576 12.32 26.82 1.60
CA TYR A 576 12.10 28.25 1.75
C TYR A 576 11.71 28.54 3.20
N LYS A 577 12.52 29.33 3.89
CA LYS A 577 12.34 29.67 5.31
C LYS A 577 12.13 31.17 5.46
N THR A 578 11.02 31.55 6.07
CA THR A 578 10.76 32.91 6.54
C THR A 578 11.04 33.00 8.05
N GLY A 579 10.78 34.15 8.67
CA GLY A 579 10.91 34.30 10.13
C GLY A 579 9.93 33.43 10.93
N THR A 580 8.81 33.02 10.33
CA THR A 580 7.69 32.33 11.02
C THR A 580 7.30 31.00 10.39
N GLU A 581 7.68 30.75 9.13
CA GLU A 581 7.21 29.60 8.36
C GLU A 581 8.35 28.94 7.57
N ILE A 582 8.22 27.63 7.36
CA ILE A 582 9.12 26.84 6.52
C ILE A 582 8.27 26.08 5.51
N LYS A 583 8.62 26.17 4.24
CA LYS A 583 8.04 25.38 3.15
C LYS A 583 9.13 24.63 2.42
N THR A 584 8.83 23.39 2.04
CA THR A 584 9.78 22.52 1.37
C THR A 584 9.15 21.91 0.13
N THR A 585 9.93 21.73 -0.92
CA THR A 585 9.54 21.01 -2.13
C THR A 585 10.72 20.21 -2.67
N LYS A 586 10.44 19.23 -3.54
CA LYS A 586 11.44 18.34 -4.15
C LYS A 586 11.96 18.97 -5.44
N LEU A 587 13.26 18.94 -5.67
CA LEU A 587 13.92 19.31 -6.93
C LEU A 587 14.55 18.06 -7.54
N ILE A 588 14.15 17.72 -8.76
CA ILE A 588 14.64 16.55 -9.48
C ILE A 588 15.59 17.05 -10.58
N ILE A 589 16.85 16.62 -10.50
CA ILE A 589 17.88 16.91 -11.50
C ILE A 589 18.06 15.69 -12.40
N ASN A 590 17.70 15.86 -13.67
CA ASN A 590 17.84 14.86 -14.74
C ASN A 590 19.06 15.18 -15.62
N GLN A 591 19.47 14.24 -16.48
CA GLN A 591 20.59 14.41 -17.42
C GLN A 591 20.37 15.57 -18.38
#